data_AF-X0VA31-F1
#
_entry.id   AF-X0VA31-F1
#
_cell.length_a   1.000
_cell.length_b   1.000
_cell.length_c   1.000
_cell.angle_alpha   90.00
_cell.angle_beta   90.00
_cell.angle_gamma   90.00
#
_symmetry.space_group_name_H-M   'P 1'
#
loop_
_entity.id
_entity.type
_entity.pdbx_description
1 polymer ?
#
loop_
_entity_poly.entity_id
_entity_poly.type
_entity_poly.pdbx_seq_one_letter_code
_entity_poly.pdbx_strand_id
1 'polypeptide(L)' 'MDARMEYGSKLITFDVRMSETAAKSDLWIPVKSGTDGIVALAMAHTILKGRIQA' A
#
# COMPACT_ATOMS: atom_id res chain seq x y z
N MET A 1 10.16 7.13 8.50
CA MET A 1 10.92 6.75 7.29
C MET A 1 12.04 5.78 7.62
N ASP A 2 12.49 5.79 8.87
CA ASP A 2 13.50 4.92 9.45
C ASP A 2 13.23 3.44 9.18
N ALA A 3 11.98 2.97 9.25
CA ALA A 3 11.58 1.62 8.82
C ALA A 3 12.04 1.23 7.39
N ARG A 4 11.90 2.15 6.43
CA ARG A 4 12.34 1.96 5.04
C ARG A 4 13.85 2.10 4.90
N MET A 5 14.41 3.13 5.54
CA MET A 5 15.82 3.52 5.39
C MET A 5 16.79 2.58 6.14
N GLU A 6 16.45 2.22 7.37
CA GLU A 6 17.31 1.44 8.27
C GLU A 6 17.02 -0.06 8.18
N TYR A 7 15.76 -0.44 7.99
CA TYR A 7 15.32 -1.84 8.02
C TYR A 7 14.93 -2.39 6.64
N GLY A 8 15.09 -1.60 5.57
CA GLY A 8 14.79 -2.03 4.20
C GLY A 8 13.32 -2.37 3.93
N SER A 9 12.40 -1.87 4.77
CA SER A 9 10.96 -2.13 4.60
C SER A 9 10.43 -1.45 3.33
N LYS A 10 9.59 -2.15 2.56
CA LYS A 10 8.88 -1.53 1.41
C LYS A 10 7.78 -0.59 1.90
N LEU A 11 7.80 0.66 1.43
CA LEU A 11 6.78 1.65 1.70
C LEU A 11 5.82 1.77 0.50
N ILE A 12 4.56 1.43 0.70
CA ILE A 12 3.51 1.49 -0.33
C ILE A 12 2.41 2.43 0.14
N THR A 13 2.00 3.37 -0.71
CA THR A 13 0.93 4.34 -0.41
C THR A 13 -0.24 4.18 -1.37
N PHE A 14 -1.44 4.04 -0.81
CA PHE A 14 -2.71 4.15 -1.52
C PHE A 14 -3.30 5.54 -1.27
N ASP A 15 -3.45 6.35 -2.31
CA ASP A 15 -3.95 7.72 -2.20
C ASP A 15 -4.59 8.14 -3.52
N VAL A 16 -5.67 8.93 -3.48
CA VAL A 16 -6.35 9.45 -4.68
C VAL A 16 -5.48 10.39 -5.49
N ARG A 17 -4.50 11.03 -4.84
CA ARG A 17 -3.56 11.96 -5.46
C ARG A 17 -2.12 11.58 -5.10
N MET A 18 -1.18 12.02 -5.90
CA MET A 18 0.23 11.95 -5.52
C MET A 18 0.51 13.01 -4.44
N SER A 19 0.42 12.61 -3.18
CA SER A 19 0.80 13.42 -2.03
C SER A 19 2.32 13.36 -1.79
N GLU A 20 2.84 14.26 -0.95
CA GLU A 20 4.26 14.25 -0.55
C GLU A 20 4.70 12.91 0.05
N THR A 21 3.79 12.21 0.73
CA THR A 21 4.04 10.87 1.28
C THR A 21 4.08 9.81 0.17
N ALA A 22 3.16 9.89 -0.79
CA ALA A 22 3.15 9.01 -1.95
C ALA A 22 4.43 9.16 -2.79
N ALA A 23 4.91 10.39 -2.99
CA ALA A 23 6.15 10.68 -3.71
C ALA A 23 7.40 10.08 -3.04
N LYS A 24 7.36 9.88 -1.72
CA LYS A 24 8.45 9.28 -0.94
C LYS A 24 8.30 7.77 -0.74
N SER A 25 7.24 7.17 -1.27
CA SER A 25 6.98 5.73 -1.21
C SER A 25 7.68 4.99 -2.35
N ASP A 26 7.99 3.71 -2.15
CA ASP A 26 8.52 2.85 -3.21
C ASP A 26 7.47 2.57 -4.28
N LEU A 27 6.19 2.55 -3.89
CA LEU A 27 5.06 2.40 -4.79
C LEU A 27 3.91 3.31 -4.35
N TRP A 28 3.33 4.01 -5.32
CA TRP A 28 2.07 4.72 -5.17
C TRP A 28 1.00 4.05 -6.04
N ILE A 29 -0.13 3.73 -5.42
CA ILE A 29 -1.29 3.13 -6.10
C ILE A 29 -2.45 4.13 -6.01
N PRO A 30 -2.85 4.74 -7.15
CA PRO A 30 -4.01 5.62 -7.15
C PRO A 30 -5.29 4.82 -6.93
N VAL A 31 -6.10 5.26 -5.98
CA VAL A 31 -7.41 4.68 -5.67
C VAL A 31 -8.52 5.70 -5.92
N LYS A 32 -9.76 5.24 -6.14
CA LYS A 32 -10.91 6.14 -6.24
C LYS A 32 -11.28 6.63 -4.83
N SER A 33 -11.63 7.90 -4.70
CA SER A 33 -12.05 8.45 -3.40
C SER A 33 -13.20 7.64 -2.80
N GLY A 34 -13.09 7.31 -1.51
CA GLY A 34 -14.08 6.53 -0.76
C GLY A 34 -14.06 5.02 -1.05
N THR A 35 -13.02 4.49 -1.68
CA THR A 35 -12.93 3.05 -2.04
C THR A 35 -11.82 2.28 -1.33
N ASP A 36 -11.21 2.84 -0.29
CA ASP A 36 -10.14 2.19 0.48
C ASP A 36 -10.58 0.85 1.09
N GLY A 37 -11.88 0.72 1.41
CA GLY A 37 -12.47 -0.53 1.87
C GLY A 37 -12.35 -1.68 0.87
N ILE A 38 -12.33 -1.41 -0.45
CA ILE A 38 -12.14 -2.43 -1.48
C ILE A 38 -10.70 -2.95 -1.44
N VAL A 39 -9.71 -2.06 -1.25
CA VAL A 39 -8.31 -2.45 -1.12
C VAL A 39 -8.11 -3.31 0.13
N ALA A 40 -8.64 -2.88 1.27
CA ALA A 40 -8.57 -3.64 2.52
C ALA A 40 -9.22 -5.03 2.38
N LEU A 41 -10.39 -5.10 1.73
CA LEU A 41 -11.08 -6.36 1.46
C LEU A 41 -10.27 -7.28 0.53
N ALA A 42 -9.66 -6.73 -0.52
CA ALA A 42 -8.82 -7.50 -1.44
C ALA A 42 -7.57 -8.05 -0.74
N MET A 43 -6.94 -7.26 0.13
CA MET A 43 -5.82 -7.71 0.97
C MET A 43 -6.25 -8.85 1.91
N ALA A 44 -7.34 -8.64 2.66
CA ALA A 44 -7.88 -9.66 3.56
C ALA A 44 -8.24 -10.95 2.82
N HIS A 45 -8.92 -10.84 1.68
CA HIS A 45 -9.28 -11.96 0.83
C HIS A 45 -8.04 -12.74 0.36
N THR A 46 -6.99 -12.05 -0.07
CA THR A 46 -5.74 -12.65 -0.57
C THR A 46 -5.02 -13.40 0.55
N ILE A 47 -4.95 -12.80 1.75
CA ILE A 47 -4.36 -13.43 2.94
C ILE A 47 -5.16 -14.68 3.32
N LEU A 48 -6.49 -14.58 3.42
CA LEU A 48 -7.35 -15.71 3.78
C LEU A 48 -7.33 -16.83 2.74
N LYS A 49 -7.13 -16.50 1.46
CA LYS A 49 -6.95 -17.49 0.38
C LYS A 49 -5.54 -18.08 0.33
N GLY A 50 -4.62 -17.64 1.20
CA GLY A 50 -3.24 -18.11 1.21
C GLY A 50 -2.45 -17.72 -0.04
N ARG A 51 -2.89 -16.70 -0.78
CA ARG A 51 -2.25 -16.23 -2.02
C ARG A 51 -1.19 -15.17 -1.76
N ILE A 52 -0.45 -15.32 -0.65
CA ILE A 52 0.67 -14.44 -0.36
C ILE A 52 1.84 -14.81 -1.30
N GLN A 53 2.45 -13.81 -1.92
CA GLN A 53 3.67 -13.98 -2.69
C GLN A 53 4.83 -13.50 -1.82
N ALA A 54 5.77 -14.39 -1.51
CA ALA A 54 6.95 -14.09 -0.70
C ALA A 54 8.04 -13.41 -1.55
#